data_AF-A0A0D0KBE5-F1
#
_entry.id   AF-A0A0D0KBE5-F1
#
_cell.length_a   1.000
_cell.length_b   1.000
_cell.length_c   1.000
_cell.angle_alpha   90.00
_cell.angle_beta   90.00
_cell.angle_gamma   90.00
#
_symmetry.space_group_name_H-M   'P 1'
#
loop_
_entity.id
_entity.type
_entity.pdbx_description
1 polymer ?
#
loop_
_entity_poly.entity_id
_entity_poly.type
_entity_poly.pdbx_seq_one_letter_code
_entity_poly.pdbx_strand_id
1 'polypeptide(L)'
;MACLAYNLFNSALFSLFVREALMIRGDGPGGFGELILKLLMSHMALALLALGLIASFKVFCTEKRGWGSITACVVATLILIGFSAIAVAEACMDDRGHCRNWHWYT
;
A
#
# COMPACT_ATOMS: atom_id res chain seq x y z
N MET A 1 6.02 1.33 22.14
CA MET A 1 4.95 2.06 21.41
C MET A 1 5.30 2.36 19.95
N ALA A 2 6.51 2.82 19.62
CA ALA A 2 6.90 3.18 18.25
C ALA A 2 6.69 2.06 17.19
N CYS A 3 6.99 0.80 17.54
CA CYS A 3 6.78 -0.35 16.65
C CYS A 3 5.29 -0.56 16.31
N LEU A 4 4.41 -0.51 17.32
CA LEU A 4 2.97 -0.67 17.14
C LEU A 4 2.41 0.45 16.24
N ALA A 5 2.78 1.71 16.51
CA ALA A 5 2.34 2.85 15.70
C ALA A 5 2.81 2.75 14.25
N TYR A 6 4.07 2.35 14.02
CA TYR A 6 4.62 2.12 12.68
C TYR A 6 3.85 1.03 11.92
N ASN A 7 3.59 -0.11 12.57
CA ASN A 7 2.88 -1.22 11.95
C ASN A 7 1.40 -0.88 11.68
N LEU A 8 0.74 -0.17 12.60
CA LEU A 8 -0.62 0.33 12.38
C LEU A 8 -0.67 1.29 11.20
N PHE A 9 0.28 2.23 11.10
CA PHE A 9 0.36 3.17 9.98
C PHE A 9 0.55 2.46 8.63
N ASN A 10 1.53 1.55 8.53
CA ASN A 10 1.75 0.79 7.29
C ASN A 10 0.55 -0.12 6.95
N SER A 11 -0.12 -0.70 7.94
CA SER A 11 -1.34 -1.49 7.73
C SER A 11 -2.49 -0.63 7.20
N ALA A 12 -2.64 0.60 7.70
CA ALA A 12 -3.64 1.55 7.21
C ALA A 12 -3.35 1.94 5.75
N LEU A 13 -2.10 2.26 5.41
CA LEU A 13 -1.69 2.54 4.03
C LEU A 13 -1.94 1.36 3.08
N PHE A 14 -1.60 0.14 3.52
CA PHE A 14 -1.87 -1.05 2.73
C PHE A 14 -3.38 -1.29 2.57
N SER A 15 -4.19 -1.08 3.61
CA SER A 15 -5.64 -1.22 3.52
C SER A 15 -6.26 -0.20 2.56
N LEU A 16 -5.76 1.04 2.55
CA LEU A 16 -6.16 2.08 1.58
C LEU A 16 -5.78 1.67 0.16
N PHE A 17 -4.54 1.20 -0.03
CA PHE A 17 -4.11 0.69 -1.33
C PHE A 17 -4.99 -0.46 -1.81
N VAL A 18 -5.27 -1.46 -0.98
CA VAL A 18 -6.11 -2.61 -1.34
C VAL A 18 -7.53 -2.18 -1.69
N ARG A 19 -8.12 -1.26 -0.91
CA ARG A 19 -9.46 -0.72 -1.16
C ARG A 19 -9.57 -0.06 -2.53
N GLU A 20 -8.62 0.81 -2.86
CA GLU A 20 -8.68 1.59 -4.10
C GLU A 20 -8.17 0.79 -5.31
N ALA A 21 -7.14 -0.04 -5.14
CA ALA A 21 -6.53 -0.80 -6.23
C ALA A 21 -7.34 -2.05 -6.65
N LEU A 22 -8.18 -2.62 -5.78
CA LEU A 22 -9.01 -3.79 -6.16
C LEU A 22 -10.21 -3.43 -7.04
N MET A 23 -10.52 -2.14 -7.24
CA MET A 23 -11.56 -1.76 -8.18
C MET A 23 -10.98 -1.70 -9.59
N ILE A 24 -11.37 -2.66 -10.44
CA ILE A 24 -10.94 -2.74 -11.84
C ILE A 24 -11.99 -2.05 -12.72
N ARG A 25 -11.55 -1.22 -13.68
CA ARG A 25 -12.45 -0.40 -14.51
C ARG A 25 -13.04 -1.12 -15.73
N GLY A 26 -12.60 -2.32 -16.07
CA GLY A 26 -12.89 -2.90 -17.39
C GLY A 26 -13.76 -4.16 -17.42
N ASP A 27 -14.98 -4.04 -17.94
CA ASP A 27 -15.77 -5.15 -18.53
C ASP A 27 -15.28 -5.50 -19.96
N GLY A 28 -13.96 -5.45 -20.23
CA GLY A 28 -13.39 -5.65 -21.58
C GLY A 28 -11.92 -6.11 -21.60
N PRO A 29 -11.34 -6.42 -22.77
CA PRO A 29 -10.00 -7.03 -22.90
C PRO A 29 -8.84 -6.19 -22.35
N GLY A 30 -8.99 -4.87 -22.28
CA GLY A 30 -8.04 -3.98 -21.59
C GLY A 30 -8.01 -4.17 -20.06
N GLY A 31 -9.11 -4.63 -19.47
CA GLY A 31 -9.23 -4.88 -18.03
C GLY A 31 -8.37 -6.05 -17.54
N PHE A 32 -8.01 -7.00 -18.42
CA PHE A 32 -7.13 -8.12 -18.07
C PHE A 32 -5.70 -7.66 -17.76
N GLY A 33 -5.17 -6.73 -18.56
CA GLY A 33 -3.85 -6.14 -18.32
C GLY A 33 -3.82 -5.29 -17.04
N GLU A 34 -4.88 -4.51 -16.82
CA GLU A 34 -5.06 -3.71 -15.60
C GLU A 34 -5.12 -4.59 -14.34
N LEU A 35 -5.86 -5.71 -14.40
CA LEU A 35 -5.95 -6.70 -13.33
C LEU A 35 -4.59 -7.34 -13.02
N ILE A 36 -3.83 -7.78 -14.03
CA ILE A 36 -2.48 -8.35 -13.80
C ILE A 36 -1.56 -7.32 -13.15
N LEU A 37 -1.56 -6.07 -13.62
CA LEU A 37 -0.73 -5.01 -13.07
C LEU A 37 -1.09 -4.69 -11.62
N LYS A 38 -2.39 -4.53 -11.33
CA LYS A 38 -2.91 -4.29 -9.97
C LYS A 38 -2.59 -5.46 -9.03
N LEU A 39 -2.70 -6.69 -9.51
CA LEU A 39 -2.32 -7.90 -8.77
C LEU A 39 -0.81 -7.93 -8.48
N LEU A 40 0.04 -7.54 -9.44
CA LEU A 40 1.48 -7.46 -9.23
C LEU A 40 1.80 -6.40 -8.17
N MET A 41 1.19 -5.21 -8.27
CA MET A 41 1.36 -4.15 -7.28
C MET A 41 0.87 -4.57 -5.89
N SER A 42 -0.22 -5.33 -5.78
CA SER A 42 -0.69 -5.84 -4.50
C SER A 42 0.25 -6.85 -3.86
N HIS A 43 0.86 -7.75 -4.65
CA HIS A 43 1.88 -8.66 -4.14
C HIS A 43 3.14 -7.92 -3.68
N MET A 44 3.57 -6.90 -4.42
CA MET A 44 4.72 -6.07 -4.06
C MET A 44 4.44 -5.27 -2.77
N ALA A 45 3.25 -4.66 -2.64
CA ALA A 45 2.85 -3.94 -1.45
C ALA A 45 2.76 -4.86 -0.21
N LEU A 46 2.25 -6.09 -0.39
CA LEU A 46 2.20 -7.09 0.69
C LEU A 46 3.61 -7.53 1.11
N ALA A 47 4.51 -7.77 0.16
CA ALA A 47 5.89 -8.13 0.44
C ALA A 47 6.62 -7.01 1.20
N LEU A 48 6.40 -5.75 0.82
CA LEU A 48 6.96 -4.59 1.51
C LEU A 48 6.41 -4.43 2.93
N LEU A 49 5.12 -4.66 3.14
CA LEU A 49 4.52 -4.67 4.46
C LEU A 49 5.14 -5.76 5.34
N ALA A 50 5.29 -6.99 4.82
CA ALA A 50 5.91 -8.10 5.53
C ALA A 50 7.39 -7.82 5.88
N LEU A 51 8.16 -7.28 4.94
CA LEU A 51 9.55 -6.89 5.18
C LEU A 51 9.65 -5.76 6.21
N GLY A 52 8.77 -4.76 6.16
CA GLY A 52 8.67 -3.69 7.14
C GLY A 52 8.31 -4.20 8.54
N LEU A 53 7.40 -5.17 8.64
CA LEU A 53 7.06 -5.85 9.90
C LEU A 53 8.27 -6.58 10.48
N ILE A 54 8.98 -7.38 9.69
CA ILE A 54 10.15 -8.13 10.14
C ILE A 54 11.28 -7.18 10.55
N ALA A 55 11.54 -6.15 9.76
CA ALA A 55 12.57 -5.15 10.03
C ALA A 55 12.24 -4.31 11.27
N SER A 56 10.98 -3.89 11.44
CA SER A 56 10.54 -3.16 12.64
C SER A 56 10.66 -4.02 13.90
N PHE A 57 10.33 -5.31 13.83
CA PHE A 57 10.49 -6.23 14.95
C PHE A 57 11.97 -6.36 15.35
N LYS A 58 12.88 -6.48 14.36
CA LYS A 58 14.33 -6.49 14.64
C LYS A 58 14.83 -5.18 15.24
N VAL A 59 14.41 -4.04 14.70
CA VAL A 59 14.89 -2.71 15.13
C VAL A 59 14.36 -2.32 16.50
N PHE A 60 13.06 -2.54 16.75
CA PHE A 60 12.38 -2.01 17.93
C PHE A 60 12.19 -3.04 19.05
N CYS A 61 12.22 -4.35 18.76
CA CYS A 61 12.03 -5.40 19.78
C CYS A 61 13.31 -6.12 20.18
N THR A 62 14.39 -6.08 19.39
CA THR A 62 15.62 -6.86 19.68
C THR A 62 16.88 -6.04 19.97
N GLU A 63 16.75 -4.74 20.26
CA GLU A 63 17.85 -3.77 20.55
C GLU A 63 18.99 -3.67 19.52
N LYS A 64 19.04 -4.54 18.49
CA LYS A 64 20.02 -4.51 17.40
C LYS A 64 19.65 -3.44 16.39
N ARG A 65 19.88 -2.19 16.79
CA ARG A 65 19.59 -0.98 16.02
C ARG A 65 20.65 -0.73 14.95
N GLY A 66 20.63 -1.52 13.88
CA GLY A 66 21.45 -1.28 12.69
C GLY A 66 20.84 -0.18 11.80
N TRP A 67 21.65 0.79 11.38
CA TRP A 67 21.20 1.88 10.47
C TRP A 67 20.54 1.33 9.19
N GLY A 68 21.06 0.23 8.64
CA GLY A 68 20.48 -0.43 7.46
C GLY A 68 19.05 -0.94 7.66
N SER A 69 18.67 -1.33 8.87
CA SER A 69 17.30 -1.79 9.13
C SER A 69 16.33 -0.63 9.34
N ILE A 70 16.82 0.54 9.78
CA ILE A 70 16.02 1.77 9.87
C ILE A 70 15.74 2.31 8.47
N THR A 71 16.77 2.41 7.62
CA THR A 71 16.59 2.85 6.23
C THR A 71 15.67 1.91 5.46
N ALA A 72 15.76 0.59 5.65
CA ALA A 72 14.83 -0.37 5.05
C ALA A 72 13.37 -0.11 5.46
N CYS A 73 13.09 0.15 6.76
CA CYS A 73 11.75 0.50 7.23
C CYS A 73 11.22 1.79 6.63
N VAL A 74 12.06 2.83 6.53
CA VAL A 74 11.67 4.13 5.95
C VAL A 74 11.38 3.99 4.46
N VAL A 75 12.23 3.29 3.72
CA VAL A 75 12.06 3.06 2.28
C VAL A 75 10.78 2.25 2.01
N ALA A 76 10.53 1.19 2.79
CA ALA A 76 9.31 0.38 2.65
C ALA A 76 8.04 1.23 2.86
N THR A 77 8.04 2.10 3.87
CA THR A 77 6.92 3.02 4.14
C THR A 77 6.75 4.04 3.03
N LEU A 78 7.83 4.62 2.49
CA LEU A 78 7.75 5.56 1.36
C LEU A 78 7.16 4.92 0.11
N ILE A 79 7.53 3.66 -0.19
CA ILE A 79 6.97 2.94 -1.34
C ILE A 79 5.47 2.65 -1.13
N LEU A 80 5.05 2.25 0.09
CA LEU A 80 3.64 2.06 0.43
C LEU A 80 2.83 3.37 0.30
N ILE A 81 3.40 4.51 0.70
CA ILE A 81 2.80 5.83 0.48
C ILE A 81 2.65 6.10 -1.02
N GLY A 82 3.68 5.80 -1.82
CA GLY A 82 3.62 5.94 -3.27
C GLY A 82 2.50 5.11 -3.90
N PHE A 83 2.40 3.83 -3.55
CA PHE A 83 1.35 2.95 -4.07
C PHE A 83 -0.05 3.40 -3.66
N SER A 84 -0.25 3.77 -2.39
CA SER A 84 -1.54 4.28 -1.93
C SER A 84 -1.92 5.60 -2.61
N ALA A 85 -0.97 6.51 -2.82
CA ALA A 85 -1.20 7.75 -3.56
C ALA A 85 -1.58 7.50 -5.03
N ILE A 86 -0.92 6.55 -5.70
CA ILE A 86 -1.27 6.14 -7.08
C ILE A 86 -2.69 5.57 -7.11
N ALA A 87 -3.03 4.67 -6.18
CA ALA A 87 -4.36 4.08 -6.12
C ALA A 87 -5.46 5.12 -5.88
N VAL A 88 -5.21 6.10 -4.99
CA VAL A 88 -6.13 7.24 -4.77
C VAL A 88 -6.22 8.14 -5.99
N ALA A 89 -5.11 8.42 -6.67
CA ALA A 89 -5.10 9.22 -7.88
C ALA A 89 -5.87 8.54 -9.03
N GLU A 90 -5.70 7.23 -9.21
CA GLU A 90 -6.50 6.43 -10.15
C GLU A 90 -7.99 6.50 -9.80
N ALA A 91 -8.35 6.33 -8.52
CA ALA A 91 -9.72 6.44 -8.06
C ALA A 91 -10.32 7.85 -8.25
N CYS A 92 -9.48 8.89 -8.23
CA CYS A 92 -9.90 10.28 -8.44
C CYS A 92 -9.92 10.74 -9.90
N MET A 93 -9.28 10.00 -10.81
CA MET A 93 -9.32 10.26 -12.25
C MET A 93 -10.23 9.24 -12.96
N ASP A 94 -11.54 9.28 -12.68
CA ASP A 94 -12.53 8.66 -13.59
C ASP A 94 -12.58 9.47 -14.89
N ASP A 95 -13.02 8.86 -16.00
CA ASP A 95 -13.11 9.44 -17.37
C ASP A 95 -13.90 10.77 -17.46
N ARG A 96 -14.47 11.25 -16.35
CA ARG A 96 -15.24 12.50 -16.23
C ARG A 96 -14.62 13.52 -15.26
N GLY A 97 -13.42 13.29 -14.72
CA GLY A 97 -12.75 14.21 -13.80
C GLY A 97 -13.42 14.33 -12.42
N HIS A 98 -14.24 13.34 -12.04
CA HIS A 98 -14.84 13.25 -10.72
C HIS A 98 -14.12 12.18 -9.90
N CYS A 99 -13.87 12.45 -8.61
CA CYS A 99 -13.52 11.37 -7.70
C CYS A 99 -14.73 10.43 -7.55
N ARG A 100 -14.51 9.12 -7.71
CA ARG A 100 -15.55 8.10 -7.50
C ARG A 100 -16.26 8.37 -6.17
N ASN A 101 -17.59 8.33 -6.14
CA ASN A 101 -18.34 8.56 -4.91
C ASN A 101 -17.86 7.59 -3.82
N TRP A 102 -17.30 8.14 -2.74
CA TRP A 102 -16.78 7.42 -1.57
C TRP A 102 -17.95 6.94 -0.70
N HIS A 103 -18.89 6.19 -1.27
CA HIS A 103 -19.92 5.55 -0.46
C HIS A 103 -19.28 4.40 0.30
N TRP A 104 -18.99 4.65 1.58
CA TRP A 104 -18.94 3.59 2.57
C TRP A 104 -20.36 3.03 2.63
N TYR A 105 -20.60 1.92 1.93
CA TYR A 105 -21.90 1.23 2.02
C TYR A 105 -22.20 0.99 3.50
N THR A 106 -23.37 1.49 3.92
CA THR A 106 -24.02 1.20 5.19
C THR A 106 -24.77 -0.12 5.06
#